data_AF-A0A2S6A274-F1
#
_entry.id   AF-A0A2S6A274-F1
#
_cell.length_a   1.000
_cell.length_b   1.000
_cell.length_c   1.000
_cell.angle_alpha   90.00
_cell.angle_beta   90.00
_cell.angle_gamma   90.00
#
_symmetry.space_group_name_H-M   'P 1'
#
loop_
_entity.id
_entity.type
_entity.pdbx_description
1 polymer ?
#
loop_
_entity_poly.entity_id
_entity_poly.type
_entity_poly.pdbx_seq_one_letter_code
_entity_poly.pdbx_strand_id
1 'polypeptide(L)'
;MTTHPPTDPTADLDVRLDAAHALRGGPARERAITEAALAAVVTEIGRRAPSVHYVEFDWAPYGGLDAHAFLDSRGNEIEVPGLAGDLAQWTTDLRSPDMAAMIPISPRGPFLLDLEAAPTATAAGGEPGEGSATPRKRAGRVRDAYCPILVGDQLAYADRPDLRAEVTRLRFESGFLDECEVLRADGVRESVLPWMLAPTDGTTEPWQTRMRLLYAFRRAHVNDMLRDDSLALAERADTLSRTLAAIATALRNRVIPHASATTAHAARDIDEGLEALASMYDELNYLHEHWTD
;
A
#
# COMPACT_ATOMS: atom_id res chain seq x y z
N MET A 1 -11.88 25.92 41.90
CA MET A 1 -11.72 25.62 40.46
C MET A 1 -11.14 24.23 40.35
N THR A 2 -11.99 23.23 40.18
CA THR A 2 -11.58 21.84 39.93
C THR A 2 -11.31 21.72 38.43
N THR A 3 -10.03 21.74 38.05
CA THR A 3 -9.59 21.34 36.71
C THR A 3 -9.86 19.85 36.57
N HIS A 4 -10.87 19.49 35.78
CA HIS A 4 -11.00 18.11 35.31
C HIS A 4 -9.72 17.75 34.54
N PRO A 5 -9.11 16.56 34.80
CA PRO A 5 -8.03 16.08 33.96
C PRO A 5 -8.55 15.91 32.53
N PRO A 6 -7.70 16.11 31.50
CA PRO A 6 -8.09 15.84 30.13
C PRO A 6 -8.51 14.37 30.03
N THR A 7 -9.78 14.12 29.69
CA THR A 7 -10.29 12.79 29.41
C THR A 7 -9.50 12.23 28.24
N ASP A 8 -8.88 11.06 28.42
CA ASP A 8 -8.14 10.39 27.36
C ASP A 8 -9.12 10.04 26.22
N PRO A 9 -9.01 10.65 25.03
CA PRO A 9 -10.00 10.50 23.97
C PRO A 9 -10.05 9.07 23.41
N THR A 10 -9.01 8.25 23.64
CA THR A 10 -9.00 6.84 23.26
C THR A 10 -9.63 5.93 24.30
N ALA A 11 -9.78 6.35 25.56
CA ALA A 11 -10.36 5.51 26.61
C ALA A 11 -11.80 5.07 26.31
N ASP A 12 -12.62 5.97 25.73
CA ASP A 12 -13.98 5.63 25.29
C ASP A 12 -13.97 4.66 24.09
N LEU A 13 -12.91 4.67 23.28
CA LEU A 13 -12.73 3.78 22.13
C LEU A 13 -12.25 2.39 22.56
N ASP A 14 -11.37 2.32 23.56
CA ASP A 14 -10.94 1.06 24.17
C ASP A 14 -12.12 0.34 24.84
N VAL A 15 -12.99 1.07 25.55
CA VAL A 15 -14.23 0.52 26.12
C VAL A 15 -15.17 -0.01 25.02
N ARG A 16 -15.24 0.67 23.88
CA ARG A 16 -16.03 0.20 22.72
C ARG A 16 -15.42 -1.04 22.07
N LEU A 17 -14.09 -1.11 22.00
CA LEU A 17 -13.36 -2.27 21.47
C LEU A 17 -13.56 -3.49 22.38
N ASP A 18 -13.45 -3.31 23.70
CA ASP A 18 -13.76 -4.34 24.70
C ASP A 18 -15.19 -4.87 24.57
N ALA A 19 -16.15 -3.95 24.44
CA ALA A 19 -17.56 -4.30 24.23
C ALA A 19 -17.77 -5.06 22.91
N ALA A 20 -17.05 -4.69 21.85
CA ALA A 20 -17.09 -5.39 20.58
C ALA A 20 -16.51 -6.82 20.69
N HIS A 21 -15.39 -6.99 21.40
CA HIS A 21 -14.83 -8.32 21.65
C HIS A 21 -15.75 -9.25 22.45
N ALA A 22 -16.58 -8.68 23.34
CA ALA A 22 -17.56 -9.41 24.15
C ALA A 22 -18.80 -9.89 23.35
N LEU A 23 -19.01 -9.41 22.12
CA LEU A 23 -20.07 -9.91 21.25
C LEU A 23 -19.85 -11.40 20.90
N ARG A 24 -20.94 -12.11 20.60
CA ARG A 24 -20.84 -13.48 20.08
C ARG A 24 -20.12 -13.47 18.72
N GLY A 25 -19.28 -14.47 18.50
CA GLY A 25 -18.54 -14.64 17.25
C GLY A 25 -19.45 -14.59 16.01
N GLY A 26 -18.97 -13.92 14.96
CA GLY A 26 -19.71 -13.77 13.70
C GLY A 26 -19.44 -12.40 13.03
N PRO A 27 -20.01 -12.16 11.85
CA PRO A 27 -19.71 -10.97 11.03
C PRO A 27 -19.98 -9.64 11.74
N ALA A 28 -21.01 -9.57 12.60
CA ALA A 28 -21.34 -8.36 13.35
C ALA A 28 -20.27 -8.01 14.40
N ARG A 29 -19.68 -9.03 15.05
CA ARG A 29 -18.57 -8.84 15.99
C ARG A 29 -17.34 -8.32 15.26
N GLU A 30 -16.94 -8.96 14.17
CA GLU A 30 -15.76 -8.56 13.40
C GLU A 30 -15.89 -7.13 12.86
N ARG A 31 -17.09 -6.75 12.39
CA ARG A 31 -17.37 -5.38 11.97
C ARG A 31 -17.23 -4.38 13.13
N ALA A 32 -17.82 -4.67 14.29
CA ALA A 32 -17.75 -3.78 15.45
C ALA A 32 -16.32 -3.61 15.97
N ILE A 33 -15.53 -4.69 15.99
CA ILE A 33 -14.10 -4.66 16.36
C ILE A 33 -13.34 -3.77 15.37
N THR A 34 -13.51 -4.02 14.07
CA THR A 34 -12.80 -3.28 13.03
C THR A 34 -13.16 -1.78 13.03
N GLU A 35 -14.44 -1.44 13.20
CA GLU A 35 -14.90 -0.04 13.30
C GLU A 35 -14.36 0.68 14.54
N ALA A 36 -14.32 0.00 15.70
CA ALA A 36 -13.77 0.57 16.94
C ALA A 36 -12.25 0.76 16.85
N ALA A 37 -11.53 -0.25 16.35
CA ALA A 37 -10.10 -0.18 16.12
C ALA A 37 -9.72 0.93 15.14
N LEU A 38 -10.44 1.06 14.01
CA LEU A 38 -10.21 2.13 13.05
C LEU A 38 -10.42 3.51 13.66
N ALA A 39 -11.49 3.68 14.46
CA ALA A 39 -11.75 4.96 15.14
C ALA A 39 -10.63 5.31 16.13
N ALA A 40 -10.08 4.32 16.86
CA ALA A 40 -8.97 4.52 17.78
C ALA A 40 -7.70 4.96 17.04
N VAL A 41 -7.38 4.28 15.93
CA VAL A 41 -6.26 4.61 15.04
C VAL A 41 -6.37 6.05 14.52
N VAL A 42 -7.50 6.42 13.92
CA VAL A 42 -7.72 7.77 13.37
C VAL A 42 -7.61 8.84 14.47
N THR A 43 -8.18 8.56 15.64
CA THR A 43 -8.16 9.49 16.78
C THR A 43 -6.73 9.71 17.30
N GLU A 44 -5.96 8.62 17.44
CA GLU A 44 -4.59 8.71 17.94
C GLU A 44 -3.66 9.41 16.95
N ILE A 45 -3.80 9.13 15.65
CA ILE A 45 -3.05 9.82 14.60
C ILE A 45 -3.39 11.31 14.58
N GLY A 46 -4.68 11.67 14.59
CA GLY A 46 -5.09 13.07 14.60
C GLY A 46 -4.58 13.83 15.83
N ARG A 47 -4.42 13.16 16.97
CA ARG A 47 -3.88 13.74 18.19
C ARG A 47 -2.36 13.97 18.14
N ARG A 48 -1.60 13.01 17.60
CA ARG A 48 -0.13 12.98 17.69
C ARG A 48 0.58 13.47 16.43
N ALA A 49 -0.05 13.27 15.29
CA ALA A 49 0.52 13.56 13.99
C ALA A 49 -0.55 14.20 13.09
N PRO A 50 -1.03 15.42 13.42
CA PRO A 50 -2.09 16.09 12.66
C PRO A 50 -1.68 16.45 11.23
N SER A 51 -0.39 16.38 10.90
CA SER A 51 0.13 16.52 9.54
C SER A 51 -0.01 15.26 8.69
N VAL A 52 -0.38 14.12 9.28
CA VAL A 52 -0.65 12.87 8.56
C VAL A 52 -2.07 12.93 8.03
N HIS A 53 -2.23 12.66 6.73
CA HIS A 53 -3.53 12.60 6.05
C HIS A 53 -3.83 11.19 5.53
N TYR A 54 -2.81 10.38 5.26
CA TYR A 54 -2.99 8.99 4.82
C TYR A 54 -2.12 8.04 5.64
N VAL A 55 -2.59 6.79 5.77
CA VAL A 55 -1.84 5.71 6.39
C VAL A 55 -1.86 4.51 5.47
N GLU A 56 -0.68 3.97 5.16
CA GLU A 56 -0.55 2.69 4.47
C GLU A 56 -0.52 1.57 5.51
N PHE A 57 -1.47 0.65 5.40
CA PHE A 57 -1.56 -0.56 6.21
C PHE A 57 -1.15 -1.79 5.41
N ASP A 58 -0.31 -2.65 5.95
CA ASP A 58 -0.01 -3.96 5.36
C ASP A 58 -0.32 -5.09 6.36
N TRP A 59 -0.49 -6.32 5.87
CA TRP A 59 -0.67 -7.49 6.71
C TRP A 59 0.58 -7.79 7.51
N ALA A 60 0.42 -7.73 8.83
CA ALA A 60 1.42 -8.19 9.75
C ALA A 60 1.58 -9.72 9.71
N PRO A 61 2.78 -10.27 9.94
CA PRO A 61 3.03 -11.72 9.94
C PRO A 61 2.17 -12.53 10.92
N TYR A 62 1.66 -11.91 11.98
CA TYR A 62 0.86 -12.53 13.04
C TYR A 62 -0.66 -12.45 12.82
N GLY A 63 -1.13 -11.86 11.71
CA GLY A 63 -2.54 -11.74 11.36
C GLY A 63 -3.20 -10.50 11.98
N GLY A 64 -3.57 -9.55 11.11
CA GLY A 64 -3.97 -8.18 11.44
C GLY A 64 -3.19 -7.22 10.55
N LEU A 65 -3.46 -5.92 10.65
CA LEU A 65 -2.72 -4.91 9.89
C LEU A 65 -1.66 -4.22 10.74
N ASP A 66 -0.64 -3.71 10.09
CA ASP A 66 0.39 -2.87 10.67
C ASP A 66 0.53 -1.58 9.87
N ALA A 67 0.76 -0.47 10.56
CA ALA A 67 0.97 0.82 9.91
C ALA A 67 2.38 0.83 9.31
N HIS A 68 2.46 0.73 7.98
CA HIS A 68 3.72 0.64 7.25
C HIS A 68 4.30 2.02 6.94
N ALA A 69 3.45 2.98 6.55
CA ALA A 69 3.86 4.35 6.26
C ALA A 69 2.79 5.36 6.69
N PHE A 70 3.25 6.55 7.12
CA PHE A 70 2.40 7.70 7.38
C PHE A 70 2.68 8.75 6.33
N LEU A 71 1.65 9.27 5.68
CA LEU A 71 1.81 10.20 4.57
C LEU A 71 1.13 11.52 4.88
N ASP A 72 1.76 12.62 4.49
CA ASP A 72 1.18 13.96 4.61
C ASP A 72 0.05 14.19 3.58
N SER A 73 -0.52 15.39 3.55
CA SER A 73 -1.53 15.72 2.54
C SER A 73 -1.01 15.53 1.13
N ARG A 74 0.29 15.71 0.87
CA ARG A 74 0.93 15.54 -0.45
C ARG A 74 1.26 14.09 -0.79
N GLY A 75 1.14 13.16 0.16
CA GLY A 75 1.54 11.77 0.00
C GLY A 75 3.01 11.52 0.35
N ASN A 76 3.70 12.52 0.90
CA ASN A 76 5.11 12.43 1.28
C ASN A 76 5.18 11.68 2.61
N GLU A 77 6.12 10.75 2.72
CA GLU A 77 6.27 9.98 3.94
C GLU A 77 6.75 10.88 5.08
N ILE A 78 6.02 10.87 6.19
CA ILE A 78 6.38 11.55 7.41
C ILE A 78 6.87 10.50 8.39
N GLU A 79 8.12 10.65 8.83
CA GLU A 79 8.60 9.87 9.96
C GLU A 79 7.88 10.34 11.24
N VAL A 80 7.10 9.45 11.85
CA VAL A 80 6.47 9.68 13.15
C VAL A 80 6.99 8.65 14.15
N PRO A 81 8.09 8.96 14.88
CA PRO A 81 8.76 7.99 15.73
C PRO A 81 7.82 7.36 16.77
N GLY A 82 7.81 6.03 16.81
CA GLY A 82 7.05 5.24 17.78
C GLY A 82 5.55 5.11 17.49
N LEU A 83 4.97 5.91 16.58
CA LEU A 83 3.53 5.90 16.34
C LEU A 83 3.05 4.54 15.79
N ALA A 84 3.78 3.93 14.86
CA ALA A 84 3.43 2.59 14.34
C ALA A 84 3.34 1.55 15.45
N GLY A 85 4.31 1.53 16.37
CA GLY A 85 4.31 0.61 17.52
C GLY A 85 3.18 0.87 18.50
N ASP A 86 2.82 2.14 18.72
CA ASP A 86 1.70 2.51 19.59
C ASP A 86 0.33 2.18 18.96
N LEU A 87 0.21 2.30 17.63
CA LEU A 87 -0.99 1.91 16.89
C LEU A 87 -1.18 0.40 16.82
N ALA A 88 -0.10 -0.39 16.95
CA ALA A 88 -0.12 -1.85 16.82
C ALA A 88 -1.21 -2.51 17.66
N GLN A 89 -1.51 -1.98 18.85
CA GLN A 89 -2.55 -2.50 19.75
C GLN A 89 -3.96 -2.49 19.14
N TRP A 90 -4.24 -1.59 18.19
CA TRP A 90 -5.52 -1.49 17.51
C TRP A 90 -5.44 -2.03 16.07
N THR A 91 -4.31 -1.84 15.38
CA THR A 91 -4.18 -2.26 13.98
C THR A 91 -4.20 -3.78 13.82
N THR A 92 -3.78 -4.53 14.85
CA THR A 92 -3.93 -6.00 14.90
C THR A 92 -5.38 -6.47 14.80
N ASP A 93 -6.33 -5.62 15.19
CA ASP A 93 -7.77 -5.90 15.16
C ASP A 93 -8.46 -5.44 13.88
N LEU A 94 -7.73 -4.80 12.97
CA LEU A 94 -8.21 -4.53 11.62
C LEU A 94 -8.16 -5.84 10.82
N ARG A 95 -9.32 -6.51 10.69
CA ARG A 95 -9.43 -7.84 10.02
C ARG A 95 -10.26 -7.85 8.75
N SER A 96 -10.89 -6.73 8.39
CA SER A 96 -11.75 -6.63 7.20
C SER A 96 -11.43 -5.37 6.40
N PRO A 97 -10.83 -5.50 5.20
CA PRO A 97 -10.56 -4.36 4.34
C PRO A 97 -11.78 -3.87 3.54
N ASP A 98 -12.93 -4.55 3.62
CA ASP A 98 -14.20 -4.12 3.01
C ASP A 98 -14.82 -2.86 3.65
N MET A 99 -14.04 -2.10 4.43
CA MET A 99 -14.48 -0.84 5.02
C MET A 99 -14.37 0.30 4.01
N ALA A 100 -15.39 1.16 3.96
CA ALA A 100 -15.47 2.26 3.00
C ALA A 100 -14.28 3.26 3.07
N ALA A 101 -13.60 3.34 4.22
CA ALA A 101 -12.46 4.22 4.45
C ALA A 101 -11.10 3.60 4.11
N MET A 102 -11.03 2.27 3.95
CA MET A 102 -9.82 1.57 3.55
C MET A 102 -9.90 1.27 2.06
N ILE A 103 -9.06 1.93 1.29
CA ILE A 103 -8.95 1.70 -0.16
C ILE A 103 -8.01 0.51 -0.33
N PRO A 104 -8.49 -0.67 -0.80
CA PRO A 104 -7.62 -1.79 -1.08
C PRO A 104 -6.69 -1.42 -2.22
N ILE A 105 -5.40 -1.33 -1.92
CA ILE A 105 -4.37 -1.01 -2.91
C ILE A 105 -4.06 -2.26 -3.75
N SER A 106 -4.23 -3.45 -3.16
CA SER A 106 -4.17 -4.75 -3.80
C SER A 106 -5.23 -5.71 -3.24
N PRO A 107 -5.60 -6.79 -3.97
CA PRO A 107 -6.52 -7.82 -3.46
C PRO A 107 -6.07 -8.49 -2.16
N ARG A 108 -4.79 -8.35 -1.80
CA ARG A 108 -4.18 -8.93 -0.61
C ARG A 108 -3.59 -7.89 0.33
N GLY A 109 -3.86 -6.61 0.17
CA GLY A 109 -3.11 -5.54 0.84
C GLY A 109 -1.85 -5.14 0.04
N PRO A 110 -1.24 -3.98 0.31
CA PRO A 110 -1.56 -3.03 1.38
C PRO A 110 -2.88 -2.25 1.15
N PHE A 111 -3.32 -1.53 2.18
CA PHE A 111 -4.57 -0.78 2.24
C PHE A 111 -4.28 0.67 2.60
N LEU A 112 -4.84 1.62 1.85
CA LEU A 112 -4.68 3.04 2.14
C LEU A 112 -5.87 3.51 2.98
N LEU A 113 -5.60 4.03 4.17
CA LEU A 113 -6.59 4.76 4.95
C LEU A 113 -6.47 6.24 4.63
N ASP A 114 -7.55 6.82 4.11
CA ASP A 114 -7.73 8.27 4.02
C ASP A 114 -8.37 8.79 5.31
N LEU A 115 -7.63 9.59 6.08
CA LEU A 115 -8.07 10.08 7.39
C LEU A 115 -9.17 11.15 7.28
N GLU A 116 -9.31 11.81 6.13
CA GLU A 116 -10.38 12.78 5.88
C GLU A 116 -11.69 12.10 5.46
N ALA A 117 -11.58 10.97 4.75
CA ALA A 117 -12.72 10.13 4.40
C ALA A 117 -13.14 9.17 5.52
N ALA A 118 -12.28 8.97 6.53
CA ALA A 118 -12.57 8.08 7.65
C ALA A 118 -13.76 8.61 8.47
N PRO A 119 -14.73 7.75 8.85
CA PRO A 119 -15.86 8.17 9.66
C PRO A 119 -15.33 8.64 11.01
N THR A 120 -15.30 9.97 11.20
CA THR A 120 -15.07 10.57 12.51
C THR A 120 -16.21 10.08 13.40
N ALA A 121 -15.86 9.37 14.47
CA ALA A 121 -16.83 8.81 15.40
C ALA A 121 -17.65 9.96 16.03
N THR A 122 -18.78 10.30 15.40
CA THR A 122 -19.77 11.19 15.99
C THR A 122 -20.49 10.39 17.06
N ALA A 123 -20.43 10.90 18.28
CA ALA A 123 -21.16 10.37 19.41
C ALA A 123 -22.68 10.35 19.12
N ALA A 124 -23.30 9.22 19.48
CA ALA A 124 -24.73 9.00 19.73
C ALA A 124 -25.72 8.94 18.53
N GLY A 125 -26.26 7.73 18.33
CA GLY A 125 -27.71 7.48 18.23
C GLY A 125 -28.37 7.60 16.85
N GLY A 126 -28.57 6.45 16.18
CA GLY A 126 -29.49 6.34 15.04
C GLY A 126 -29.69 4.88 14.60
N GLU A 127 -30.92 4.39 14.73
CA GLU A 127 -31.40 3.03 14.43
C GLU A 127 -31.30 2.61 12.94
N PRO A 128 -31.37 1.29 12.64
CA PRO A 128 -31.01 0.73 11.35
C PRO A 128 -32.12 0.86 10.29
N GLY A 129 -31.78 1.44 9.14
CA GLY A 129 -32.59 1.37 7.92
C GLY A 129 -32.27 0.11 7.12
N GLU A 130 -33.15 -0.89 7.19
CA GLU A 130 -33.23 -2.02 6.26
C GLU A 130 -33.46 -1.52 4.82
N GLY A 131 -32.65 -1.98 3.86
CA GLY A 131 -32.74 -1.53 2.48
C GLY A 131 -31.85 -2.30 1.50
N SER A 132 -32.24 -3.53 1.23
CA SER A 132 -31.86 -4.40 0.10
C SER A 132 -31.32 -3.70 -1.16
N ALA A 133 -30.14 -4.11 -1.63
CA ALA A 133 -29.93 -4.77 -2.94
C ALA A 133 -28.43 -4.97 -3.19
N THR A 134 -28.00 -6.23 -3.27
CA THR A 134 -26.70 -6.59 -3.85
C THR A 134 -26.75 -6.38 -5.36
N PRO A 135 -25.70 -5.76 -5.94
CA PRO A 135 -25.16 -6.22 -7.19
C PRO A 135 -23.73 -6.71 -6.95
N ARG A 136 -23.55 -8.03 -7.01
CA ARG A 136 -22.28 -8.65 -7.38
C ARG A 136 -21.86 -8.08 -8.74
N LYS A 137 -21.13 -6.97 -8.74
CA LYS A 137 -20.42 -6.48 -9.92
C LYS A 137 -19.01 -7.04 -9.88
N ARG A 138 -18.72 -7.80 -10.94
CA ARG A 138 -17.42 -8.36 -11.32
C ARG A 138 -16.29 -7.39 -11.01
N ALA A 139 -15.17 -7.92 -10.52
CA ALA A 139 -13.86 -7.27 -10.50
C ALA A 139 -13.57 -6.66 -11.88
N GLY A 140 -13.96 -5.40 -12.05
CA GLY A 140 -13.64 -4.59 -13.21
C GLY A 140 -12.22 -4.11 -13.00
N ARG A 141 -11.36 -4.39 -13.97
CA ARG A 141 -10.00 -3.87 -14.03
C ARG A 141 -10.05 -2.38 -13.70
N VAL A 142 -9.23 -1.97 -12.74
CA VAL A 142 -9.03 -0.58 -12.28
C VAL A 142 -8.29 0.21 -13.37
N ARG A 143 -8.81 0.21 -14.60
CA ARG A 143 -8.12 0.79 -15.77
C ARG A 143 -8.30 2.31 -15.88
N ASP A 144 -9.41 2.85 -15.36
CA ASP A 144 -9.82 4.23 -15.64
C ASP A 144 -10.13 5.07 -14.38
N ALA A 145 -10.13 4.48 -13.18
CA ALA A 145 -10.71 5.14 -12.00
C ALA A 145 -9.78 6.17 -11.33
N TYR A 146 -8.46 6.07 -11.52
CA TYR A 146 -7.49 6.84 -10.73
C TYR A 146 -6.42 7.58 -11.53
N CYS A 147 -6.29 7.35 -12.83
CA CYS A 147 -5.33 8.08 -13.66
C CYS A 147 -5.92 9.43 -14.07
N PRO A 148 -5.34 10.57 -13.65
CA PRO A 148 -5.85 11.87 -14.04
C PRO A 148 -5.34 12.32 -15.43
N ILE A 149 -4.28 11.70 -15.95
CA ILE A 149 -3.65 12.01 -17.23
C ILE A 149 -4.39 11.32 -18.40
N LEU A 150 -4.61 12.06 -19.49
CA LEU A 150 -5.16 11.57 -20.75
C LEU A 150 -4.19 11.76 -21.91
N VAL A 151 -4.35 10.93 -22.95
CA VAL A 151 -3.66 11.14 -24.23
C VAL A 151 -4.18 12.43 -24.87
N GLY A 152 -3.26 13.28 -25.32
CA GLY A 152 -3.53 14.62 -25.83
C GLY A 152 -3.45 15.72 -24.77
N ASP A 153 -3.29 15.37 -23.48
CA ASP A 153 -3.06 16.37 -22.44
C ASP A 153 -1.74 17.08 -22.68
N GLN A 154 -1.76 18.40 -22.52
CA GLN A 154 -0.56 19.21 -22.52
C GLN A 154 -0.13 19.46 -21.08
N LEU A 155 0.95 18.81 -20.68
CA LEU A 155 1.48 18.84 -19.32
C LEU A 155 2.86 19.51 -19.32
N ALA A 156 3.31 19.95 -18.16
CA ALA A 156 4.65 20.43 -17.93
C ALA A 156 5.41 19.47 -17.01
N TYR A 157 6.73 19.49 -17.06
CA TYR A 157 7.52 18.75 -16.08
C TYR A 157 7.41 19.42 -14.72
N ALA A 158 7.21 18.63 -13.66
CA ALA A 158 7.05 19.15 -12.31
C ALA A 158 8.29 19.93 -11.83
N ASP A 159 9.49 19.45 -12.17
CA ASP A 159 10.78 20.10 -11.87
C ASP A 159 11.09 21.29 -12.81
N ARG A 160 10.51 21.30 -14.01
CA ARG A 160 10.74 22.30 -15.06
C ARG A 160 9.43 22.73 -15.73
N PRO A 161 8.66 23.64 -15.09
CA PRO A 161 7.34 24.05 -15.56
C PRO A 161 7.35 24.79 -16.92
N ASP A 162 8.50 25.29 -17.33
CA ASP A 162 8.73 25.91 -18.64
C ASP A 162 8.80 24.88 -19.77
N LEU A 163 9.17 23.64 -19.46
CA LEU A 163 9.17 22.54 -20.41
C LEU A 163 7.79 21.92 -20.49
N ARG A 164 7.16 22.04 -21.67
CA ARG A 164 5.86 21.45 -21.96
C ARG A 164 6.01 20.24 -22.86
N ALA A 165 5.18 19.24 -22.60
CA ALA A 165 5.08 18.07 -23.44
C ALA A 165 3.62 17.64 -23.60
N GLU A 166 3.30 17.12 -24.78
CA GLU A 166 2.00 16.53 -25.08
C GLU A 166 2.06 15.03 -24.81
N VAL A 167 1.10 14.50 -24.06
CA VAL A 167 1.00 13.07 -23.79
C VAL A 167 0.54 12.36 -25.05
N THR A 168 1.43 11.58 -25.67
CA THR A 168 1.14 10.86 -26.91
C THR A 168 0.67 9.43 -26.67
N ARG A 169 1.09 8.81 -25.56
CA ARG A 169 0.68 7.46 -25.20
C ARG A 169 0.76 7.25 -23.69
N LEU A 170 -0.12 6.40 -23.19
CA LEU A 170 -0.09 5.89 -21.82
C LEU A 170 0.29 4.41 -21.85
N ARG A 171 1.29 4.02 -21.08
CA ARG A 171 1.75 2.64 -20.91
C ARG A 171 1.28 2.13 -19.56
N PHE A 172 0.58 1.01 -19.60
CA PHE A 172 0.05 0.38 -18.40
C PHE A 172 0.75 -0.95 -18.18
N GLU A 173 1.23 -1.16 -16.95
CA GLU A 173 1.81 -2.41 -16.48
C GLU A 173 0.95 -2.94 -15.33
N SER A 174 0.62 -4.22 -15.35
CA SER A 174 -0.22 -4.88 -14.34
C SER A 174 -1.57 -4.19 -14.05
N GLY A 175 -2.03 -3.33 -14.96
CA GLY A 175 -3.28 -2.57 -14.81
C GLY A 175 -3.12 -1.16 -14.22
N PHE A 176 -1.91 -0.75 -13.86
CA PHE A 176 -1.58 0.58 -13.36
C PHE A 176 -0.88 1.41 -14.44
N LEU A 177 -1.03 2.73 -14.43
CA LEU A 177 -0.26 3.60 -15.31
C LEU A 177 1.19 3.56 -14.82
N ASP A 178 2.08 3.15 -15.73
CA ASP A 178 3.50 2.97 -15.47
C ASP A 178 4.30 4.13 -16.03
N GLU A 179 4.18 4.37 -17.34
CA GLU A 179 4.84 5.47 -18.04
C GLU A 179 3.87 6.25 -18.94
N CYS A 180 4.15 7.54 -19.10
CA CYS A 180 3.60 8.40 -20.15
C CYS A 180 4.66 8.58 -21.24
N GLU A 181 4.34 8.25 -22.49
CA GLU A 181 5.16 8.70 -23.62
C GLU A 181 4.73 10.11 -24.00
N VAL A 182 5.64 11.06 -23.89
CA VAL A 182 5.38 12.47 -24.15
C VAL A 182 6.17 12.97 -25.35
N LEU A 183 5.62 13.94 -26.07
CA LEU A 183 6.27 14.66 -27.17
C LEU A 183 6.51 16.10 -26.76
N ARG A 184 7.78 16.48 -26.69
CA ARG A 184 8.18 17.85 -26.39
C ARG A 184 8.10 18.76 -27.62
N ALA A 185 8.08 20.06 -27.39
CA ALA A 185 8.02 21.08 -28.45
C ALA A 185 9.23 21.06 -29.40
N ASP A 186 10.38 20.53 -28.95
CA ASP A 186 11.58 20.32 -29.77
C ASP A 186 11.53 19.02 -30.62
N GLY A 187 10.44 18.27 -30.55
CA GLY A 187 10.22 17.02 -31.28
C GLY A 187 10.79 15.78 -30.60
N VAL A 188 11.39 15.91 -29.41
CA VAL A 188 11.90 14.77 -28.65
C VAL A 188 10.74 13.96 -28.07
N ARG A 189 10.80 12.63 -28.22
CA ARG A 189 9.90 11.69 -27.55
C ARG A 189 10.64 11.01 -26.41
N GLU A 190 9.99 10.96 -25.26
CA GLU A 190 10.53 10.27 -24.08
C GLU A 190 9.43 9.60 -23.26
N SER A 191 9.81 8.54 -22.55
CA SER A 191 9.00 7.93 -21.51
C SER A 191 9.28 8.66 -20.19
N VAL A 192 8.22 9.09 -19.52
CA VAL A 192 8.29 9.77 -18.22
C VAL A 192 7.25 9.18 -17.28
N LEU A 193 7.58 9.13 -16.00
CA LEU A 193 6.66 8.69 -14.97
C LEU A 193 5.52 9.72 -14.77
N PRO A 194 4.30 9.26 -14.44
CA PRO A 194 3.12 10.12 -14.30
C PRO A 194 3.31 11.27 -13.31
N TRP A 195 3.98 11.04 -12.19
CA TRP A 195 4.23 12.05 -11.15
C TRP A 195 5.27 13.09 -11.50
N MET A 196 6.04 12.90 -12.56
CA MET A 196 6.95 13.94 -13.07
C MET A 196 6.22 14.96 -13.95
N LEU A 197 4.91 14.78 -14.18
CA LEU A 197 4.08 15.65 -15.00
C LEU A 197 3.04 16.40 -14.15
N ALA A 198 2.85 17.68 -14.47
CA ALA A 198 1.85 18.54 -13.86
C ALA A 198 1.03 19.27 -14.93
N PRO A 199 -0.25 19.62 -14.67
CA PRO A 199 -1.02 20.45 -15.58
C PRO A 199 -0.36 21.82 -15.77
N THR A 200 -0.34 22.32 -17.01
CA THR A 200 0.31 23.62 -17.33
C THR A 200 -0.31 24.81 -16.61
N ASP A 201 -1.59 24.68 -16.24
CA ASP A 201 -2.38 25.73 -15.59
C ASP A 201 -2.32 25.64 -14.06
N GLY A 202 -1.47 24.75 -13.54
CA GLY A 202 -1.31 24.45 -12.13
C GLY A 202 -2.10 23.22 -11.70
N THR A 203 -1.63 22.58 -10.62
CA THR A 203 -2.28 21.40 -10.04
C THR A 203 -3.51 21.83 -9.23
N THR A 204 -4.64 21.17 -9.46
CA THR A 204 -5.85 21.31 -8.63
C THR A 204 -5.90 20.22 -7.56
N GLU A 205 -6.62 20.44 -6.46
CA GLU A 205 -6.76 19.41 -5.41
C GLU A 205 -7.26 18.05 -5.97
N PRO A 206 -8.29 18.00 -6.84
CA PRO A 206 -8.72 16.73 -7.44
C PRO A 206 -7.64 16.04 -8.29
N TRP A 207 -6.77 16.81 -8.94
CA TRP A 207 -5.62 16.27 -9.67
C TRP A 207 -4.61 15.66 -8.70
N GLN A 208 -4.26 16.40 -7.65
CA GLN A 208 -3.30 15.96 -6.65
C GLN A 208 -3.79 14.70 -5.93
N THR A 209 -5.05 14.66 -5.50
CA THR A 209 -5.65 13.46 -4.88
C THR A 209 -5.56 12.24 -5.80
N ARG A 210 -5.87 12.38 -7.10
CA ARG A 210 -5.79 11.27 -8.06
C ARG A 210 -4.35 10.83 -8.31
N MET A 211 -3.41 11.77 -8.41
CA MET A 211 -2.00 11.45 -8.55
C MET A 211 -1.42 10.73 -7.32
N ARG A 212 -1.80 11.17 -6.11
CA ARG A 212 -1.44 10.51 -4.85
C ARG A 212 -1.94 9.07 -4.80
N LEU A 213 -3.21 8.87 -5.15
CA LEU A 213 -3.80 7.53 -5.23
C LEU A 213 -3.03 6.68 -6.25
N LEU A 214 -2.79 7.18 -7.45
CA LEU A 214 -2.04 6.47 -8.49
C LEU A 214 -0.63 6.07 -8.02
N TYR A 215 0.09 6.99 -7.38
CA TYR A 215 1.42 6.74 -6.82
C TYR A 215 1.38 5.67 -5.71
N ALA A 216 0.45 5.78 -4.76
CA ALA A 216 0.25 4.78 -3.71
C ALA A 216 -0.06 3.40 -4.30
N PHE A 217 -0.90 3.35 -5.34
CA PHE A 217 -1.19 2.12 -6.09
C PHE A 217 0.05 1.48 -6.72
N ARG A 218 0.92 2.28 -7.36
CA ARG A 218 2.18 1.75 -7.94
C ARG A 218 3.12 1.25 -6.84
N ARG A 219 3.39 2.06 -5.81
CA ARG A 219 4.29 1.68 -4.71
C ARG A 219 3.87 0.37 -4.05
N ALA A 220 2.58 0.25 -3.72
CA ALA A 220 2.01 -0.98 -3.17
C ALA A 220 2.15 -2.18 -4.10
N HIS A 221 1.89 -2.01 -5.40
CA HIS A 221 2.03 -3.08 -6.36
C HIS A 221 3.48 -3.59 -6.43
N VAL A 222 4.46 -2.68 -6.47
CA VAL A 222 5.89 -3.04 -6.47
C VAL A 222 6.28 -3.71 -5.15
N ASN A 223 5.78 -3.24 -4.01
CA ASN A 223 5.98 -3.89 -2.70
C ASN A 223 5.42 -5.31 -2.67
N ASP A 224 4.22 -5.55 -3.21
CA ASP A 224 3.61 -6.87 -3.31
C ASP A 224 4.46 -7.81 -4.15
N MET A 225 4.93 -7.35 -5.32
CA MET A 225 5.82 -8.14 -6.17
C MET A 225 7.12 -8.47 -5.45
N LEU A 226 7.73 -7.49 -4.79
CA LEU A 226 8.95 -7.69 -4.01
C LEU A 226 8.74 -8.75 -2.91
N ARG A 227 7.61 -8.69 -2.20
CA ARG A 227 7.27 -9.64 -1.13
C ARG A 227 7.05 -11.04 -1.68
N ASP A 228 6.23 -11.19 -2.71
CA ASP A 228 5.93 -12.48 -3.33
C ASP A 228 7.20 -13.12 -3.92
N ASP A 229 8.01 -12.34 -4.63
CA ASP A 229 9.26 -12.82 -5.22
C ASP A 229 10.31 -13.13 -4.14
N SER A 230 10.38 -12.35 -3.06
CA SER A 230 11.28 -12.62 -1.93
C SER A 230 10.91 -13.93 -1.24
N LEU A 231 9.62 -14.19 -1.01
CA LEU A 231 9.15 -15.44 -0.42
C LEU A 231 9.43 -16.62 -1.35
N ALA A 232 9.11 -16.49 -2.63
CA ALA A 232 9.38 -17.53 -3.62
C ALA A 232 10.88 -17.84 -3.73
N LEU A 233 11.73 -16.81 -3.69
CA LEU A 233 13.17 -16.96 -3.73
C LEU A 233 13.72 -17.64 -2.46
N ALA A 234 13.22 -17.26 -1.29
CA ALA A 234 13.56 -17.90 -0.03
C ALA A 234 13.22 -19.40 -0.04
N GLU A 235 12.02 -19.77 -0.51
CA GLU A 235 11.61 -21.18 -0.64
C GLU A 235 12.51 -21.97 -1.63
N ARG A 236 12.92 -21.34 -2.73
CA ARG A 236 13.88 -21.94 -3.69
C ARG A 236 15.24 -22.13 -3.05
N ALA A 237 15.74 -21.14 -2.31
CA ALA A 237 17.00 -21.22 -1.59
C ALA A 237 16.99 -22.32 -0.52
N ASP A 238 15.92 -22.45 0.27
CA ASP A 238 15.74 -23.53 1.24
C ASP A 238 15.70 -24.91 0.60
N THR A 239 15.07 -25.02 -0.57
CA THR A 239 15.02 -26.27 -1.33
C THR A 239 16.40 -26.65 -1.89
N LEU A 240 17.16 -25.69 -2.40
CA LEU A 240 18.54 -25.91 -2.84
C LEU A 240 19.43 -26.31 -1.67
N SER A 241 19.33 -25.62 -0.52
CA SER A 241 20.08 -25.91 0.70
C SER A 241 19.85 -27.36 1.17
N ARG A 242 18.59 -27.80 1.26
CA ARG A 242 18.26 -29.20 1.61
C ARG A 242 18.81 -30.21 0.60
N THR A 243 18.78 -29.88 -0.69
CA THR A 243 19.33 -30.74 -1.75
C THR A 243 20.83 -30.89 -1.61
N LEU A 244 21.56 -29.80 -1.37
CA LEU A 244 23.01 -29.82 -1.15
C LEU A 244 23.38 -30.59 0.13
N ALA A 245 22.61 -30.46 1.20
CA ALA A 245 22.80 -31.22 2.43
C ALA A 245 22.63 -32.74 2.22
N ALA A 246 21.65 -33.15 1.40
CA ALA A 246 21.44 -34.55 1.03
C ALA A 246 22.60 -35.10 0.18
N ILE A 247 23.09 -34.32 -0.80
CA ILE A 247 24.28 -34.65 -1.61
C ILE A 247 25.51 -34.83 -0.71
N ALA A 248 25.76 -33.91 0.21
CA ALA A 248 26.87 -34.00 1.15
C ALA A 248 26.79 -35.27 2.01
N THR A 249 25.60 -35.66 2.45
CA THR A 249 25.37 -36.88 3.21
C THR A 249 25.64 -38.13 2.38
N ALA A 250 25.17 -38.17 1.12
CA ALA A 250 25.47 -39.26 0.19
C ALA A 250 26.99 -39.42 -0.04
N LEU A 251 27.70 -38.31 -0.25
CA LEU A 251 29.15 -38.30 -0.44
C LEU A 251 29.91 -38.80 0.81
N ARG A 252 29.49 -38.41 2.02
CA ARG A 252 30.05 -38.95 3.28
C ARG A 252 29.90 -40.47 3.38
N ASN A 253 28.79 -41.00 2.85
CA ASN A 253 28.52 -42.42 2.76
C ASN A 253 29.19 -43.09 1.53
N ARG A 254 30.07 -42.37 0.82
CA ARG A 254 30.79 -42.82 -0.38
C ARG A 254 29.87 -43.23 -1.54
N VAL A 255 28.65 -42.71 -1.56
CA VAL A 255 27.73 -42.81 -2.69
C VAL A 255 27.94 -41.58 -3.57
N ILE A 256 28.12 -41.77 -4.88
CA ILE A 256 28.21 -40.67 -5.84
C ILE A 256 26.78 -40.34 -6.33
N PRO A 257 26.15 -39.26 -5.85
CA PRO A 257 24.84 -38.87 -6.36
C PRO A 257 24.97 -38.40 -7.81
N HIS A 258 23.99 -38.73 -8.65
CA HIS A 258 23.87 -38.11 -9.96
C HIS A 258 23.47 -36.65 -9.76
N ALA A 259 24.40 -35.72 -9.98
CA ALA A 259 24.06 -34.30 -10.07
C ALA A 259 23.14 -34.13 -11.29
N SER A 260 21.86 -33.87 -11.05
CA SER A 260 20.95 -33.54 -12.14
C SER A 260 21.23 -32.11 -12.61
N ALA A 261 21.01 -31.83 -13.90
CA ALA A 261 21.09 -30.47 -14.44
C ALA A 261 20.26 -29.45 -13.61
N THR A 262 19.26 -29.94 -12.89
CA THR A 262 18.35 -29.21 -12.00
C THR A 262 19.05 -28.41 -10.89
N THR A 263 20.17 -28.87 -10.31
CA THR A 263 20.83 -28.11 -9.22
C THR A 263 21.62 -26.91 -9.74
N ALA A 264 22.21 -27.01 -10.94
CA ALA A 264 22.91 -25.89 -11.56
C ALA A 264 21.94 -24.83 -12.11
N HIS A 265 20.78 -25.25 -12.61
CA HIS A 265 19.70 -24.32 -12.99
C HIS A 265 19.13 -23.63 -11.75
N ALA A 266 18.86 -24.37 -10.66
CA ALA A 266 18.34 -23.76 -9.42
C ALA A 266 19.26 -22.68 -8.83
N ALA A 267 20.59 -22.84 -8.93
CA ALA A 267 21.52 -21.79 -8.48
C ALA A 267 21.47 -20.53 -9.36
N ARG A 268 21.32 -20.70 -10.69
CA ARG A 268 21.16 -19.57 -11.62
C ARG A 268 19.82 -18.88 -11.46
N ASP A 269 18.73 -19.63 -11.29
CA ASP A 269 17.39 -19.09 -11.06
C ASP A 269 17.32 -18.26 -9.75
N ILE A 270 18.17 -18.60 -8.77
CA ILE A 270 18.30 -17.79 -7.54
C ILE A 270 19.04 -16.48 -7.82
N ASP A 271 20.13 -16.54 -8.59
CA ASP A 271 20.93 -15.36 -8.96
C ASP A 271 20.10 -14.36 -9.77
N GLU A 272 19.39 -14.82 -10.81
CA GLU A 272 18.45 -14.00 -11.60
C GLU A 272 17.31 -13.43 -10.73
N GLY A 273 16.82 -14.21 -9.76
CA GLY A 273 15.83 -13.75 -8.80
C GLY A 273 16.35 -12.65 -7.87
N LEU A 274 17.61 -12.73 -7.43
CA LEU A 274 18.25 -11.68 -6.62
C LEU A 274 18.41 -10.39 -7.42
N GLU A 275 18.81 -10.48 -8.70
CA GLU A 275 18.89 -9.30 -9.59
C GLU A 275 17.52 -8.64 -9.78
N ALA A 276 16.45 -9.43 -9.95
CA ALA A 276 15.10 -8.90 -10.06
C ALA A 276 14.63 -8.20 -8.77
N LEU A 277 14.91 -8.80 -7.59
CA LEU A 277 14.61 -8.17 -6.30
C LEU A 277 15.39 -6.85 -6.12
N ALA A 278 16.67 -6.81 -6.51
CA ALA A 278 17.47 -5.60 -6.45
C ALA A 278 16.88 -4.50 -7.34
N SER A 279 16.45 -4.84 -8.56
CA SER A 279 15.79 -3.90 -9.46
C SER A 279 14.48 -3.34 -8.88
N MET A 280 13.66 -4.18 -8.24
CA MET A 280 12.43 -3.72 -7.59
C MET A 280 12.71 -2.84 -6.36
N TYR A 281 13.78 -3.15 -5.61
CA TYR A 281 14.21 -2.32 -4.48
C TYR A 281 14.68 -0.93 -4.95
N ASP A 282 15.44 -0.88 -6.04
CA ASP A 282 15.86 0.38 -6.67
C ASP A 282 14.64 1.18 -7.19
N GLU A 283 13.63 0.51 -7.76
CA GLU A 283 12.38 1.16 -8.16
C GLU A 283 11.63 1.75 -6.94
N LEU A 284 11.53 1.00 -5.84
CA LEU A 284 10.90 1.50 -4.61
C LEU A 284 11.65 2.69 -4.01
N ASN A 285 12.98 2.65 -4.01
CA ASN A 285 13.80 3.78 -3.56
C ASN A 285 13.62 4.98 -4.47
N TYR A 286 13.59 4.77 -5.79
CA TYR A 286 13.34 5.83 -6.76
C TYR A 286 11.97 6.48 -6.53
N LEU A 287 10.92 5.67 -6.33
CA LEU A 287 9.59 6.15 -6.01
C LEU A 287 9.63 7.00 -4.74
N HIS A 288 10.26 6.49 -3.68
CA HIS A 288 10.41 7.19 -2.41
C HIS A 288 11.10 8.56 -2.57
N GLU A 289 12.23 8.62 -3.27
CA GLU A 289 13.02 9.86 -3.45
C GLU A 289 12.31 10.91 -4.32
N HIS A 290 11.60 10.50 -5.38
CA HIS A 290 11.02 11.43 -6.37
C HIS A 290 9.59 11.88 -6.04
N TRP A 291 9.04 11.45 -4.92
CA TRP A 291 7.75 11.94 -4.40
C TRP A 291 7.92 12.80 -3.14
N THR A 292 9.08 12.78 -2.48
CA THR A 292 9.31 13.53 -1.22
C THR A 292 9.65 15.02 -1.35
N ASP A 293 9.86 15.54 -2.57
CA ASP A 293 10.14 16.97 -2.84
C ASP A 293 8.90 17.78 -3.28
#